data_AF-A0A951DDM0-F1
#
_entry.id   AF-A0A951DDM0-F1
#
_cell.length_a   1.000
_cell.length_b   1.000
_cell.length_c   1.000
_cell.angle_alpha   90.00
_cell.angle_beta   90.00
_cell.angle_gamma   90.00
#
_symmetry.space_group_name_H-M   'P 1'
#
loop_
_entity.id
_entity.type
_entity.pdbx_description
1 polymer ?
#
loop_
_entity_poly.entity_id
_entity_poly.type
_entity_poly.pdbx_seq_one_letter_code
_entity_poly.pdbx_strand_id
1 'polypeptide(L)' 'MGRSTHAKREQESAVDVEIERLVYGGEGLARIDGQVLLVPFVLPGERAAVTPHQVKTG' A
#
# COMPACT_ATOMS: atom_id res chain seq x y z
N MET A 1 -9.87 10.54 -29.41
CA MET A 1 -10.97 9.61 -29.09
C MET A 1 -10.40 8.45 -28.28
N GLY A 2 -10.18 8.54 -26.97
CA GLY A 2 -11.17 8.90 -25.96
C GLY A 2 -11.83 7.62 -25.42
N ARG A 3 -11.04 6.69 -24.86
CA ARG A 3 -11.57 5.55 -24.10
C ARG A 3 -11.41 5.86 -22.62
N SER A 4 -12.48 6.44 -22.10
CA SER A 4 -12.99 6.39 -20.73
C SER A 4 -12.24 5.46 -19.77
N THR A 5 -11.46 6.02 -18.86
CA THR A 5 -11.00 5.33 -17.63
C THR A 5 -11.43 6.13 -16.41
N HIS A 6 -12.73 6.43 -16.34
CA HIS A 6 -13.40 6.79 -15.10
C HIS A 6 -14.23 5.60 -14.65
N ALA A 7 -13.65 4.79 -13.77
CA ALA A 7 -14.41 3.89 -12.91
C ALA A 7 -13.64 3.79 -11.58
N LYS A 8 -14.07 4.62 -10.63
CA LYS A 8 -13.75 4.55 -9.19
C LYS A 8 -12.30 4.81 -8.74
N ARG A 9 -11.97 6.10 -8.55
CA ARG A 9 -11.01 6.57 -7.53
C ARG A 9 -11.66 6.55 -6.12
N GLU A 10 -12.31 5.45 -5.75
CA GLU A 10 -12.95 5.29 -4.44
C GLU A 10 -12.26 4.07 -3.81
N GLN A 11 -11.26 4.20 -2.95
CA GLN A 11 -10.93 5.26 -2.01
C GLN A 11 -9.41 5.41 -1.94
N GLU A 12 -8.91 6.57 -2.36
CA GLU A 12 -7.56 7.04 -2.02
C GLU A 12 -7.58 7.52 -0.55
N SER A 13 -8.00 6.64 0.36
CA SER A 13 -8.04 6.92 1.79
C SER A 13 -6.77 6.37 2.39
N ALA A 14 -6.02 7.25 3.04
CA ALA A 14 -4.85 6.85 3.79
C ALA A 14 -5.28 5.85 4.88
N VAL A 15 -4.54 4.76 4.99
CA VAL A 15 -4.69 3.75 6.04
C VAL A 15 -3.47 3.81 6.94
N ASP A 16 -3.68 3.79 8.25
CA ASP A 16 -2.59 3.68 9.22
C ASP A 16 -2.14 2.22 9.29
N VAL A 17 -0.84 2.00 9.11
CA VAL A 17 -0.22 0.68 9.20
C VAL A 17 1.00 0.70 10.11
N GLU A 18 1.26 -0.43 10.75
CA GLU A 18 2.53 -0.69 11.42
C GLU A 18 3.41 -1.54 10.50
N ILE A 19 4.67 -1.13 10.34
CA ILE A 19 5.62 -1.83 9.48
C ILE A 19 6.22 -3.00 10.26
N GLU A 20 5.88 -4.23 9.87
CA GLU A 20 6.32 -5.45 10.55
C GLU A 20 7.85 -5.65 10.41
N ARG A 21 8.35 -5.49 9.19
CA ARG A 21 9.74 -5.74 8.81
C ARG A 21 10.06 -5.19 7.42
N LEU A 22 11.34 -5.20 7.04
CA LEU A 22 11.75 -5.04 5.65
C LEU A 22 11.74 -6.39 4.91
N VAL A 23 11.41 -6.36 3.62
CA VAL A 23 11.57 -7.50 2.71
C VAL A 23 12.80 -7.33 1.81
N TYR A 24 13.14 -8.39 1.07
CA TYR A 24 14.18 -8.31 0.05
C TYR A 24 13.79 -7.26 -1.00
N GLY A 25 14.68 -6.30 -1.25
CA GLY A 25 14.39 -5.08 -2.03
C GLY A 25 14.27 -3.81 -1.19
N GLY A 26 14.20 -3.93 0.14
CA GLY A 26 14.25 -2.78 1.07
C GLY A 26 12.89 -2.14 1.37
N GLU A 27 11.80 -2.65 0.82
CA GLU A 27 10.45 -2.19 1.13
C GLU A 27 10.00 -2.71 2.52
N GLY A 28 9.24 -1.90 3.23
CA GLY A 28 8.52 -2.31 4.43
C GLY A 28 7.31 -3.17 4.08
N LEU A 29 7.08 -4.21 4.89
CA LEU A 29 5.89 -5.05 4.80
C LEU A 29 4.93 -4.69 5.92
N ALA A 30 3.69 -4.44 5.55
CA ALA A 30 2.56 -4.32 6.47
C ALA A 30 1.42 -5.26 6.06
N ARG A 31 0.55 -5.59 7.01
CA ARG A 31 -0.70 -6.32 6.75
C ARG A 31 -1.89 -5.55 7.27
N ILE A 32 -2.92 -5.48 6.44
CA ILE A 32 -4.22 -4.93 6.80
C ILE A 32 -5.29 -5.81 6.17
N ASP A 33 -6.27 -6.26 6.96
CA ASP A 33 -7.41 -7.06 6.50
C ASP A 33 -7.03 -8.24 5.58
N GLY A 34 -5.95 -8.94 5.90
CA GLY A 34 -5.46 -10.09 5.13
C GLY A 34 -4.71 -9.73 3.83
N GLN A 35 -4.57 -8.45 3.50
CA GLN A 35 -3.78 -7.96 2.38
C GLN A 35 -2.36 -7.62 2.81
N VAL A 36 -1.41 -7.75 1.90
CA VAL A 36 -0.01 -7.35 2.10
C VAL A 36 0.24 -6.03 1.40
N LEU A 37 0.75 -5.05 2.15
CA LEU A 37 1.21 -3.77 1.61
C LEU A 37 2.74 -3.75 1.59
N LEU A 38 3.29 -3.32 0.45
CA LEU A 38 4.71 -2.99 0.30
C LEU A 38 4.85 -1.48 0.33
N VAL A 39 5.59 -0.97 1.31
CA VAL A 39 5.70 0.45 1.61
C VAL A 39 7.17 0.86 1.52
N PRO A 40 7.58 1.70 0.56
CA PRO A 40 8.95 2.19 0.49
C PRO A 40 9.21 3.25 1.57
N PHE A 41 10.49 3.49 1.89
CA PHE A 41 10.96 4.58 2.76
C PHE A 41 10.50 4.54 4.22
N VAL A 42 10.34 3.35 4.78
CA VAL A 42 9.94 3.15 6.17
C VAL A 42 10.89 2.18 6.89
N LEU A 43 10.83 2.17 8.22
CA LEU A 43 11.59 1.24 9.06
C LEU A 43 10.68 0.26 9.83
N PRO A 44 11.19 -0.93 10.24
CA PRO A 44 10.44 -1.82 11.12
C PRO A 44 10.03 -1.15 12.44
N GLY A 45 8.78 -1.34 12.86
CA GLY A 45 8.17 -0.73 14.04
C GLY A 45 7.62 0.69 13.81
N GLU A 46 7.82 1.27 12.62
CA GLU A 46 7.26 2.57 12.26
C GLU A 46 5.74 2.47 12.03
N ARG A 47 5.02 3.55 12.41
CA ARG A 47 3.62 3.74 12.02
C ARG A 47 3.54 4.75 10.89
N ALA A 48 2.92 4.36 9.79
CA ALA A 48 2.81 5.20 8.60
C ALA A 48 1.35 5.24 8.10
N ALA A 49 0.92 6.43 7.69
CA ALA A 49 -0.32 6.60 6.95
C ALA A 49 -0.01 6.44 5.45
N VAL A 50 -0.58 5.42 4.81
CA VAL A 50 -0.25 5.05 3.43
C VAL A 50 -1.48 5.02 2.54
N THR A 51 -1.28 5.39 1.28
CA THR A 51 -2.31 5.36 0.25
C THR A 51 -1.94 4.31 -0.80
N PRO A 52 -2.68 3.19 -0.91
CA PRO A 52 -2.38 2.17 -1.91
C PRO A 52 -2.65 2.70 -3.33
N HIS A 53 -1.62 2.71 -4.18
CA HIS A 53 -1.72 3.21 -5.56
C HIS A 53 -1.69 2.10 -6.63
N GLN A 54 -1.33 0.87 -6.25
CA GLN A 54 -1.37 -0.31 -7.12
C GLN A 54 -1.80 -1.53 -6.32
N VAL A 55 -2.82 -2.23 -6.81
CA VAL A 55 -3.24 -3.54 -6.30
C VAL A 55 -2.81 -4.59 -7.32
N LYS A 56 -2.06 -5.58 -6.87
CA LYS A 56 -1.69 -6.74 -7.69
C LYS A 56 -2.49 -7.93 -7.18
N THR A 57 -3.40 -8.43 -8.00
CA THR A 57 -4.08 -9.71 -7.77
C THR A 57 -3.21 -10.81 -8.34
N GLY A 58 -2.76 -11.72 -7.47
CA GLY A 58 -2.08 -12.96 -7.87
C GLY A 58 -3.05 -13.97 -8.50
#